data_AF-A0A7Y5NP27-F1
#
_entry.id   AF-A0A7Y5NP27-F1
#
_cell.length_a   1.000
_cell.length_b   1.000
_cell.length_c   1.000
_cell.angle_alpha   90.00
_cell.angle_beta   90.00
_cell.angle_gamma   90.00
#
_symmetry.space_group_name_H-M   'P 1'
#
loop_
_entity.id
_entity.type
_entity.pdbx_description
1 polymer ?
#
loop_
_entity_poly.entity_id
_entity_poly.type
_entity_poly.pdbx_seq_one_letter_code
_entity_poly.pdbx_strand_id
1 'polypeptide(L)'
;MNASNDTALCQRTPLLKAVARSRRLEAPYDVVGTAAGDDRAVAVSLMMLSTRSLDGVDIPPMEGLVSAHVEALAAWSSNAIVRLTSAWREPRDCLRMPAWVAAWKTAARHLHQAGRLSRRDLDHEAFRDEVAVLWPGESLQPLRFALLAQDGCALSHSEARLLAGAGLSDTKIEAPSVARAEPSLFRLLRGKTAALSEEARAVLVGRLLAWQRMDPIAAAMLVELVDAFDPDAVDEIRVDVAFALQAGGAVPPPFAYVLMTSWRIP
;
A
#
# COMPACT_ATOMS: atom_id res chain seq x y z
N MET A 1 4.64 25.38 -19.73
CA MET A 1 4.39 24.09 -20.37
C MET A 1 4.93 23.02 -19.44
N ASN A 2 4.05 22.28 -18.77
CA ASN A 2 4.38 21.06 -18.02
C ASN A 2 3.11 20.22 -17.98
N ALA A 3 2.79 19.61 -19.13
CA ALA A 3 1.75 18.61 -19.28
C ALA A 3 2.47 17.34 -19.73
N SER A 4 2.93 16.51 -18.78
CA SER A 4 3.57 15.24 -19.15
C SER A 4 3.67 14.18 -18.04
N ASN A 5 2.89 14.27 -16.94
CA ASN A 5 2.81 13.16 -15.97
C ASN A 5 1.39 12.63 -15.72
N ASP A 6 0.34 13.34 -16.12
CA ASP A 6 -1.05 12.88 -15.95
C ASP A 6 -1.54 11.95 -17.08
N THR A 7 -0.86 11.95 -18.24
CA THR A 7 -1.31 11.22 -19.43
C THR A 7 -1.01 9.72 -19.39
N ALA A 8 -0.03 9.27 -18.60
CA ALA A 8 0.31 7.84 -18.47
C ALA A 8 -0.69 7.07 -17.58
N LEU A 9 -1.36 7.75 -16.64
CA LEU A 9 -2.43 7.20 -15.80
C LEU A 9 -3.71 6.87 -16.61
N CYS A 10 -3.90 7.51 -17.76
CA CYS A 10 -5.14 7.45 -18.53
C CYS A 10 -5.22 6.26 -19.50
N GLN A 11 -4.12 5.55 -19.77
CA GLN A 11 -4.09 4.52 -20.82
C GLN A 11 -4.32 3.08 -20.29
N ARG A 12 -4.28 2.86 -18.97
CA ARG A 12 -4.47 1.53 -18.34
C ARG A 12 -5.78 1.39 -17.53
N THR A 13 -6.51 2.49 -17.38
CA THR A 13 -7.87 2.58 -16.80
C THR A 13 -8.93 1.67 -17.46
N PRO A 14 -8.91 1.37 -18.78
CA PRO A 14 -9.99 0.60 -19.42
C PRO A 14 -10.06 -0.87 -18.98
N LEU A 15 -8.92 -1.50 -18.70
CA LEU A 15 -8.83 -2.93 -18.38
C LEU A 15 -9.34 -3.21 -16.96
N LEU A 16 -8.97 -2.36 -16.00
CA LEU A 16 -9.50 -2.39 -14.63
C LEU A 16 -10.99 -2.06 -14.58
N LYS A 17 -11.46 -1.10 -15.39
CA LYS A 17 -12.90 -0.78 -15.54
C LYS A 17 -13.68 -1.94 -16.17
N ALA A 18 -13.09 -2.68 -17.10
CA ALA A 18 -13.72 -3.86 -17.70
C ALA A 18 -13.86 -5.02 -16.69
N VAL A 19 -12.84 -5.24 -15.85
CA VAL A 19 -12.87 -6.25 -14.77
C VAL A 19 -13.94 -5.89 -13.73
N ALA A 20 -13.96 -4.65 -13.24
CA ALA A 20 -14.95 -4.16 -12.26
C ALA A 20 -16.40 -4.22 -12.75
N ARG A 21 -16.63 -4.09 -14.07
CA ARG A 21 -17.97 -4.18 -14.68
C ARG A 21 -18.46 -5.61 -14.92
N SER A 22 -17.58 -6.61 -14.86
CA SER A 22 -17.89 -7.92 -15.41
C SER A 22 -18.68 -8.86 -14.49
N ARG A 23 -18.68 -8.72 -13.15
CA ARG A 23 -19.46 -9.56 -12.21
C ARG A 23 -19.84 -8.83 -10.92
N ARG A 24 -20.88 -9.35 -10.24
CA ARG A 24 -21.69 -8.82 -9.13
C ARG A 24 -20.97 -7.96 -8.07
N LEU A 25 -21.74 -7.00 -7.55
CA LEU A 25 -21.52 -6.23 -6.32
C LEU A 25 -21.04 -7.11 -5.16
N GLU A 26 -19.73 -7.19 -4.97
CA GLU A 26 -19.09 -7.69 -3.76
C GLU A 26 -18.06 -6.65 -3.35
N ALA A 27 -17.95 -6.37 -2.04
CA ALA A 27 -17.07 -5.35 -1.46
C ALA A 27 -15.61 -5.33 -2.00
N PRO A 28 -14.99 -6.47 -2.39
CA PRO A 28 -13.68 -6.45 -3.03
C PRO A 28 -13.62 -5.70 -4.37
N TYR A 29 -14.70 -5.72 -5.17
CA TYR A 29 -14.72 -5.04 -6.47
C TYR A 29 -14.87 -3.52 -6.36
N ASP A 30 -15.55 -3.03 -5.31
CA ASP A 30 -15.69 -1.59 -5.09
C ASP A 30 -14.34 -0.97 -4.68
N VAL A 31 -13.50 -1.68 -3.92
CA VAL A 31 -12.14 -1.23 -3.58
C VAL A 31 -11.29 -1.13 -4.86
N VAL A 32 -11.32 -2.16 -5.71
CA VAL A 32 -10.56 -2.20 -6.97
C VAL A 32 -11.06 -1.16 -7.98
N GLY A 33 -12.37 -1.08 -8.17
CA GLY A 33 -12.99 -0.09 -9.04
C GLY A 33 -12.69 1.32 -8.57
N THR A 34 -12.66 1.56 -7.25
CA THR A 34 -12.29 2.86 -6.68
C THR A 34 -10.87 3.23 -7.04
N ALA A 35 -9.90 2.34 -6.78
CA ALA A 35 -8.49 2.51 -7.13
C ALA A 35 -8.32 2.82 -8.64
N ALA A 36 -9.12 2.17 -9.48
CA ALA A 36 -9.14 2.37 -10.94
C ALA A 36 -9.93 3.61 -11.42
N GLY A 37 -10.55 4.38 -10.52
CA GLY A 37 -11.36 5.54 -10.87
C GLY A 37 -12.66 5.20 -11.61
N ASP A 38 -13.33 4.10 -11.26
CA ASP A 38 -14.72 3.85 -11.63
C ASP A 38 -15.65 4.69 -10.75
N ASP A 39 -16.45 5.56 -11.35
CA ASP A 39 -17.26 6.57 -10.64
C ASP A 39 -18.24 5.94 -9.65
N ARG A 40 -18.81 4.77 -9.98
CA ARG A 40 -19.75 4.07 -9.11
C ARG A 40 -19.02 3.51 -7.89
N ALA A 41 -17.89 2.84 -8.11
CA ALA A 41 -17.08 2.29 -7.04
C ALA A 41 -16.54 3.39 -6.11
N VAL A 42 -16.06 4.51 -6.68
CA VAL A 42 -15.63 5.69 -5.92
C VAL A 42 -16.76 6.23 -5.04
N ALA A 43 -17.98 6.36 -5.59
CA ALA A 43 -19.14 6.80 -4.83
C ALA A 43 -19.46 5.86 -3.67
N VAL A 44 -19.35 4.53 -3.87
CA VAL A 44 -19.50 3.54 -2.80
C VAL A 44 -18.43 3.70 -1.73
N SER A 45 -17.15 3.83 -2.10
CA SER A 45 -16.07 4.04 -1.12
C SER A 45 -16.24 5.33 -0.32
N LEU A 46 -16.64 6.43 -0.95
CA LEU A 46 -16.93 7.68 -0.25
C LEU A 46 -18.12 7.55 0.71
N MET A 47 -19.16 6.80 0.33
CA MET A 47 -20.29 6.50 1.20
C MET A 47 -19.86 5.64 2.39
N MET A 48 -19.11 4.54 2.16
CA MET A 48 -18.63 3.63 3.21
C MET A 48 -17.72 4.33 4.24
N LEU A 49 -17.00 5.36 3.81
CA LEU A 49 -16.14 6.17 4.64
C LEU A 49 -16.78 7.48 5.11
N SER A 50 -18.10 7.63 4.92
CA SER A 50 -18.83 8.76 5.48
C SER A 50 -18.90 8.64 7.01
N THR A 51 -19.05 9.78 7.69
CA THR A 51 -19.22 9.83 9.15
C THR A 51 -20.34 8.91 9.63
N ARG A 52 -21.48 8.87 8.92
CA ARG A 52 -22.62 8.00 9.25
C ARG A 52 -22.28 6.51 9.18
N SER A 53 -21.56 6.09 8.15
CA SER A 53 -21.16 4.69 7.97
C SER A 53 -20.10 4.29 9.00
N LEU A 54 -19.12 5.15 9.28
CA LEU A 54 -18.10 4.90 10.30
C LEU A 54 -18.67 4.88 11.72
N ASP A 55 -19.75 5.62 11.97
CA ASP A 55 -20.54 5.56 13.21
C ASP A 55 -21.38 4.28 13.33
N GLY A 56 -21.45 3.45 12.28
CA GLY A 56 -22.24 2.22 12.24
C GLY A 56 -23.75 2.44 12.11
N VAL A 57 -24.18 3.62 11.65
CA VAL A 57 -25.62 3.95 11.53
C VAL A 57 -26.27 3.22 10.35
N ASP A 58 -25.58 3.15 9.22
CA ASP A 58 -26.16 2.62 7.98
C ASP A 58 -25.68 1.17 7.70
N ILE A 59 -24.41 0.85 7.99
CA ILE A 59 -23.78 -0.48 7.80
C ILE A 59 -22.73 -0.66 8.91
N PRO A 60 -22.60 -1.82 9.57
CA PRO A 60 -21.51 -2.07 10.51
C PRO A 60 -20.17 -2.07 9.76
N PRO A 61 -19.25 -1.13 10.03
CA PRO A 61 -17.99 -1.07 9.31
C PRO A 61 -17.07 -2.21 9.77
N MET A 62 -16.68 -3.08 8.84
CA MET A 62 -15.59 -4.03 9.09
C MET A 62 -14.25 -3.30 8.97
N GLU A 63 -13.43 -3.36 10.01
CA GLU A 63 -12.15 -2.63 10.10
C GLU A 63 -11.27 -2.83 8.87
N GLY A 64 -11.11 -4.07 8.40
CA GLY A 64 -10.30 -4.40 7.22
C GLY A 64 -10.83 -3.79 5.91
N LEU A 65 -12.16 -3.62 5.77
CA LEU A 65 -12.73 -2.94 4.60
C LEU A 65 -12.56 -1.44 4.67
N VAL A 66 -12.61 -0.85 5.87
CA VAL A 66 -12.40 0.60 6.05
C VAL A 66 -11.00 1.00 5.57
N SER A 67 -9.97 0.30 6.04
CA SER A 67 -8.59 0.54 5.59
C SER A 67 -8.46 0.37 4.07
N ALA A 68 -9.06 -0.68 3.49
CA ALA A 68 -9.00 -0.93 2.06
C ALA A 68 -9.67 0.19 1.23
N HIS A 69 -10.82 0.72 1.67
CA HIS A 69 -11.47 1.84 0.99
C HIS A 69 -10.66 3.15 1.10
N VAL A 70 -10.04 3.41 2.25
CA VAL A 70 -9.16 4.58 2.42
C VAL A 70 -7.97 4.48 1.47
N GLU A 71 -7.31 3.32 1.43
CA GLU A 71 -6.21 3.07 0.51
C GLU A 71 -6.64 3.23 -0.94
N ALA A 72 -7.73 2.59 -1.36
CA ALA A 72 -8.21 2.70 -2.73
C ALA A 72 -8.53 4.13 -3.16
N LEU A 73 -9.16 4.93 -2.28
CA LEU A 73 -9.42 6.34 -2.57
C LEU A 73 -8.13 7.15 -2.65
N ALA A 74 -7.17 6.90 -1.75
CA ALA A 74 -5.89 7.60 -1.76
C ALA A 74 -5.09 7.33 -3.04
N ALA A 75 -5.22 6.12 -3.54
CA ALA A 75 -4.60 5.63 -4.75
C ALA A 75 -5.21 6.28 -6.00
N TRP A 76 -6.53 6.34 -6.07
CA TRP A 76 -7.25 7.08 -7.12
C TRP A 76 -6.94 8.58 -7.10
N SER A 77 -6.99 9.20 -5.91
CA SER A 77 -6.74 10.63 -5.73
C SER A 77 -6.35 10.95 -4.29
N SER A 78 -5.10 11.34 -4.07
CA SER A 78 -4.64 11.74 -2.72
C SER A 78 -5.40 12.95 -2.18
N ASN A 79 -5.88 13.85 -3.06
CA ASN A 79 -6.75 14.97 -2.68
C ASN A 79 -8.17 14.53 -2.26
N ALA A 80 -8.65 13.37 -2.70
CA ALA A 80 -9.93 12.84 -2.24
C ALA A 80 -9.90 12.53 -0.74
N ILE A 81 -8.80 11.96 -0.24
CA ILE A 81 -8.63 11.71 1.21
C ILE A 81 -8.63 13.01 1.99
N VAL A 82 -7.87 14.02 1.56
CA VAL A 82 -7.84 15.33 2.22
C VAL A 82 -9.25 15.96 2.32
N ARG A 83 -10.04 15.87 1.25
CA ARG A 83 -11.43 16.39 1.25
C ARG A 83 -12.33 15.56 2.15
N LEU A 84 -12.24 14.23 2.08
CA LEU A 84 -13.06 13.32 2.87
C LEU A 84 -12.82 13.54 4.37
N THR A 85 -11.55 13.63 4.79
CA THR A 85 -11.18 13.78 6.20
C THR A 85 -11.56 15.14 6.78
N SER A 86 -11.82 16.16 5.94
CA SER A 86 -12.32 17.46 6.42
C SER A 86 -13.73 17.39 7.00
N ALA A 87 -14.50 16.35 6.68
CA ALA A 87 -15.84 16.10 7.21
C ALA A 87 -15.86 15.04 8.33
N TRP A 88 -14.71 14.47 8.65
CA TRP A 88 -14.57 13.44 9.69
C TRP A 88 -14.54 14.04 11.08
N ARG A 89 -14.90 13.23 12.08
CA ARG A 89 -14.69 13.55 13.49
C ARG A 89 -13.19 13.60 13.77
N GLU A 90 -12.77 14.48 14.68
CA GLU A 90 -11.37 14.51 15.08
C GLU A 90 -10.93 13.17 15.68
N PRO A 91 -9.68 12.73 15.48
CA PRO A 91 -9.22 11.41 15.94
C PRO A 91 -9.49 11.13 17.42
N ARG A 92 -9.38 12.16 18.28
CA ARG A 92 -9.61 12.08 19.72
C ARG A 92 -11.06 11.76 20.11
N ASP A 93 -12.03 12.08 19.26
CA ASP A 93 -13.46 11.90 19.56
C ASP A 93 -13.95 10.49 19.20
N CYS A 94 -13.19 9.75 18.42
CA CYS A 94 -13.58 8.45 17.88
C CYS A 94 -12.65 7.30 18.30
N LEU A 95 -11.82 7.50 19.34
CA LEU A 95 -10.83 6.54 19.83
C LEU A 95 -11.42 5.19 20.28
N ARG A 96 -12.70 5.15 20.64
CA ARG A 96 -13.41 3.93 21.10
C ARG A 96 -14.07 3.16 19.96
N MET A 97 -14.00 3.67 18.73
CA MET A 97 -14.68 3.11 17.57
C MET A 97 -13.63 2.50 16.62
N PRO A 98 -13.49 1.16 16.57
CA PRO A 98 -12.41 0.50 15.81
C PRO A 98 -12.34 0.92 14.34
N ALA A 99 -13.49 1.06 13.68
CA ALA A 99 -13.56 1.52 12.29
C ALA A 99 -13.00 2.93 12.09
N TRP A 100 -13.32 3.86 12.99
CA TRP A 100 -12.75 5.20 12.96
C TRP A 100 -11.25 5.19 13.21
N VAL A 101 -10.77 4.35 14.14
CA VAL A 101 -9.33 4.19 14.40
C VAL A 101 -8.62 3.68 13.14
N ALA A 102 -9.15 2.66 12.47
CA ALA A 102 -8.59 2.14 11.22
C ALA A 102 -8.63 3.15 10.08
N ALA A 103 -9.71 3.93 9.96
CA ALA A 103 -9.84 5.00 8.97
C ALA A 103 -8.74 6.05 9.15
N TRP A 104 -8.57 6.54 10.39
CA TRP A 104 -7.55 7.53 10.72
C TRP A 104 -6.13 6.98 10.60
N LYS A 105 -5.85 5.76 11.08
CA LYS A 105 -4.55 5.11 10.92
C LYS A 105 -4.11 5.05 9.47
N THR A 106 -5.01 4.62 8.60
CA THR A 106 -4.74 4.44 7.18
C THR A 106 -4.63 5.79 6.46
N ALA A 107 -5.50 6.75 6.77
CA ALA A 107 -5.47 8.08 6.15
C ALA A 107 -4.25 8.92 6.57
N ALA A 108 -3.72 8.69 7.78
CA ALA A 108 -2.73 9.53 8.42
C ALA A 108 -1.50 9.81 7.55
N ARG A 109 -1.04 8.78 6.83
CA ARG A 109 0.08 8.86 5.91
C ARG A 109 -0.14 9.85 4.77
N HIS A 110 -1.29 9.75 4.12
CA HIS A 110 -1.64 10.61 2.99
C HIS A 110 -1.83 12.05 3.45
N LEU A 111 -2.40 12.26 4.64
CA LEU A 111 -2.56 13.58 5.23
C LEU A 111 -1.23 14.19 5.68
N HIS A 112 -0.33 13.39 6.27
CA HIS A 112 1.00 13.83 6.67
C HIS A 112 1.80 14.35 5.46
N GLN A 113 1.80 13.59 4.35
CA GLN A 113 2.47 14.01 3.11
C GLN A 113 1.87 15.28 2.50
N ALA A 114 0.56 15.47 2.62
CA ALA A 114 -0.11 16.68 2.17
C ALA A 114 0.09 17.87 3.12
N GLY A 115 0.81 17.71 4.24
CA GLY A 115 0.97 18.74 5.27
C GLY A 115 -0.34 19.08 5.99
N ARG A 116 -1.29 18.14 6.03
CA ARG A 116 -2.63 18.30 6.63
C ARG A 116 -2.81 17.58 7.95
N LEU A 117 -1.78 16.90 8.44
CA LEU A 117 -1.76 16.21 9.72
C LEU A 117 -0.46 16.52 10.45
N SER A 118 -0.58 16.85 11.72
CA SER A 118 0.51 17.06 12.66
C SER A 118 0.56 15.90 13.67
N ARG A 119 1.72 15.74 14.31
CA ARG A 119 1.89 14.70 15.34
C ARG A 119 0.88 14.80 16.48
N ARG A 120 0.47 16.03 16.85
CA ARG A 120 -0.48 16.29 17.94
C ARG A 120 -1.87 15.74 17.66
N ASP A 121 -2.25 15.64 16.39
CA ASP A 121 -3.56 15.14 15.98
C ASP A 121 -3.73 13.64 16.27
N LEU A 122 -2.61 12.91 16.39
CA LEU A 122 -2.56 11.47 16.68
C LEU A 122 -1.89 11.15 18.02
N ASP A 123 -1.85 12.10 18.96
CA ASP A 123 -1.22 11.92 20.27
C ASP A 123 -2.06 11.02 21.20
N HIS A 124 -2.14 9.73 20.87
CA HIS A 124 -2.88 8.71 21.60
C HIS A 124 -2.29 7.31 21.37
N GLU A 125 -2.40 6.41 22.36
CA GLU A 125 -1.83 5.04 22.30
C GLU A 125 -2.37 4.22 21.13
N ALA A 126 -3.65 4.41 20.79
CA ALA A 126 -4.26 3.76 19.63
C ALA A 126 -3.50 4.01 18.31
N PHE A 127 -2.82 5.16 18.18
CA PHE A 127 -2.07 5.55 16.98
C PHE A 127 -0.55 5.47 17.15
N ARG A 128 -0.04 4.85 18.23
CA ARG A 128 1.39 4.84 18.57
C ARG A 128 2.26 4.34 17.41
N ASP A 129 1.85 3.25 16.76
CA ASP A 129 2.61 2.66 15.66
C ASP A 129 2.65 3.57 14.44
N GLU A 130 1.50 4.15 14.06
CA GLU A 130 1.40 5.13 12.99
C GLU A 130 2.22 6.39 13.27
N VAL A 131 2.20 6.90 14.51
CA VAL A 131 3.03 8.04 14.92
C VAL A 131 4.51 7.70 14.80
N ALA A 132 4.93 6.51 15.23
CA ALA A 132 6.32 6.06 15.12
C ALA A 132 6.78 5.93 13.65
N VAL A 133 5.88 5.57 12.75
CA VAL A 133 6.15 5.48 11.30
C VAL A 133 6.21 6.87 10.64
N LEU A 134 5.28 7.77 10.97
CA LEU A 134 5.13 9.07 10.29
C LEU A 134 6.07 10.14 10.82
N TRP A 135 6.32 10.13 12.13
CA TRP A 135 7.28 11.02 12.79
C TRP A 135 8.25 10.16 13.59
N PRO A 136 9.10 9.37 12.89
CA PRO A 136 10.14 8.63 13.59
C PRO A 136 10.92 9.61 14.45
N GLY A 137 11.08 9.27 15.74
CA GLY A 137 12.00 9.99 16.61
C GLY A 137 13.42 9.97 16.05
N GLU A 138 14.34 10.69 16.69
CA GLU A 138 15.74 10.78 16.24
C GLU A 138 16.32 9.41 15.85
N SER A 139 16.52 9.26 14.53
CA SER A 139 17.24 8.21 13.81
C SER A 139 16.96 6.77 14.26
N LEU A 140 16.01 6.09 13.59
CA LEU A 140 16.14 4.65 13.42
C LEU A 140 17.55 4.35 12.92
N GLN A 141 18.28 3.47 13.61
CA GLN A 141 19.63 3.10 13.21
C GLN A 141 19.59 2.56 11.77
N PRO A 142 20.54 2.96 10.90
CA PRO A 142 20.62 2.41 9.56
C PRO A 142 20.66 0.89 9.60
N LEU A 143 19.84 0.26 8.77
CA LEU A 143 19.73 -1.19 8.69
C LEU A 143 20.77 -1.76 7.74
N ARG A 144 21.15 -3.01 7.95
CA ARG A 144 22.01 -3.74 7.04
C ARG A 144 21.24 -4.92 6.47
N PHE A 145 20.62 -4.72 5.31
CA PHE A 145 19.80 -5.67 4.60
C PHE A 145 20.51 -7.00 4.39
N ALA A 146 21.80 -6.98 4.03
CA ALA A 146 22.57 -8.20 3.81
C ALA A 146 22.65 -9.10 5.06
N LEU A 147 22.70 -8.50 6.26
CA LEU A 147 22.68 -9.26 7.52
C LEU A 147 21.29 -9.84 7.78
N LEU A 148 20.25 -9.03 7.66
CA LEU A 148 18.86 -9.49 7.84
C LEU A 148 18.50 -10.65 6.91
N ALA A 149 18.96 -10.57 5.66
CA ALA A 149 18.78 -11.63 4.66
C ALA A 149 19.62 -12.89 4.96
N GLN A 150 20.82 -12.73 5.53
CA GLN A 150 21.67 -13.86 5.92
C GLN A 150 21.07 -14.63 7.11
N ASP A 151 20.49 -13.90 8.06
CA ASP A 151 19.90 -14.48 9.27
C ASP A 151 18.54 -15.14 9.01
N GLY A 152 18.00 -15.04 7.78
CA GLY A 152 16.69 -15.59 7.42
C GLY A 152 15.55 -14.95 8.21
N CYS A 153 15.70 -13.67 8.59
CA CYS A 153 14.74 -13.00 9.44
C CYS A 153 13.43 -12.73 8.69
N ALA A 154 12.34 -13.33 9.15
CA ALA A 154 11.00 -12.99 8.68
C ALA A 154 10.44 -11.84 9.54
N LEU A 155 10.15 -10.70 8.92
CA LEU A 155 9.47 -9.59 9.59
C LEU A 155 7.96 -9.73 9.50
N SER A 156 7.27 -9.42 10.59
CA SER A 156 5.83 -9.14 10.55
C SER A 156 5.54 -7.87 9.74
N HIS A 157 4.29 -7.70 9.33
CA HIS A 157 3.88 -6.51 8.58
C HIS A 157 4.17 -5.20 9.33
N SER A 158 3.90 -5.16 10.64
CA SER A 158 4.13 -3.98 11.48
C SER A 158 5.62 -3.68 11.66
N GLU A 159 6.45 -4.71 11.86
CA GLU A 159 7.92 -4.54 11.95
C GLU A 159 8.51 -4.04 10.63
N ALA A 160 8.11 -4.64 9.51
CA ALA A 160 8.56 -4.21 8.18
C ALA A 160 8.16 -2.75 7.91
N ARG A 161 6.96 -2.33 8.34
CA ARG A 161 6.50 -0.93 8.22
C ARG A 161 7.31 0.04 9.07
N LEU A 162 7.58 -0.31 10.33
CA LEU A 162 8.40 0.51 11.23
C LEU A 162 9.82 0.69 10.67
N LEU A 163 10.42 -0.41 10.20
CA LEU A 163 11.80 -0.45 9.72
C LEU A 163 11.98 0.11 8.29
N ALA A 164 10.91 0.18 7.49
CA ALA A 164 10.98 0.74 6.13
C ALA A 164 11.43 2.21 6.12
N GLY A 165 11.17 2.98 7.19
CA GLY A 165 11.64 4.35 7.35
C GLY A 165 13.13 4.49 7.67
N ALA A 166 13.81 3.41 8.07
CA ALA A 166 15.24 3.45 8.36
C ALA A 166 16.08 3.53 7.08
N GLY A 167 17.18 4.26 7.13
CA GLY A 167 18.19 4.24 6.06
C GLY A 167 18.81 2.84 5.89
N LEU A 168 19.40 2.59 4.74
CA LEU A 168 20.24 1.39 4.53
C LEU A 168 21.71 1.79 4.68
N SER A 169 22.45 0.99 5.42
CA SER A 169 23.91 1.08 5.54
C SER A 169 24.64 0.34 4.40
N ASP A 170 23.96 -0.58 3.71
CA ASP A 170 24.50 -1.24 2.53
C ASP A 170 24.60 -0.23 1.37
N THR A 171 25.81 0.03 0.90
CA THR A 171 26.06 0.86 -0.27
C THR A 171 25.74 0.14 -1.58
N LYS A 172 25.79 -1.20 -1.56
CA LYS A 172 25.45 -2.09 -2.68
C LYS A 172 24.93 -3.41 -2.14
N ILE A 173 23.72 -3.80 -2.56
CA ILE A 173 23.07 -5.05 -2.22
C ILE A 173 23.24 -6.00 -3.40
N GLU A 174 23.90 -7.12 -3.16
CA GLU A 174 24.25 -8.10 -4.19
C GLU A 174 23.25 -9.24 -4.30
N ALA A 175 23.29 -9.93 -5.45
CA ALA A 175 22.42 -11.07 -5.77
C ALA A 175 22.33 -12.13 -4.67
N PRO A 176 23.42 -12.54 -3.98
CA PRO A 176 23.32 -13.55 -2.90
C PRO A 176 22.44 -13.11 -1.73
N SER A 177 22.45 -11.83 -1.36
CA SER A 177 21.62 -11.31 -0.27
C SER A 177 20.14 -11.36 -0.66
N VAL A 178 19.81 -10.92 -1.86
CA VAL A 178 18.43 -10.97 -2.38
C VAL A 178 17.94 -12.42 -2.54
N ALA A 179 18.80 -13.31 -3.02
CA ALA A 179 18.44 -14.71 -3.26
C ALA A 179 18.14 -15.49 -1.98
N ARG A 180 18.63 -15.03 -0.82
CA ARG A 180 18.39 -15.64 0.50
C ARG A 180 17.29 -14.93 1.30
N ALA A 181 16.97 -13.70 0.94
CA ALA A 181 16.00 -12.90 1.67
C ALA A 181 14.59 -13.49 1.59
N GLU A 182 13.93 -13.49 2.75
CA GLU A 182 12.50 -13.71 2.88
C GLU A 182 11.72 -12.59 2.17
N PRO A 183 10.57 -12.87 1.54
CA PRO A 183 9.83 -11.87 0.78
C PRO A 183 9.41 -10.63 1.57
N SER A 184 9.12 -10.78 2.88
CA SER A 184 8.72 -9.64 3.72
C SER A 184 9.82 -8.60 3.89
N LEU A 185 11.10 -8.99 3.78
CA LEU A 185 12.25 -8.07 3.84
C LEU A 185 12.31 -7.13 2.63
N PHE A 186 11.75 -7.52 1.49
CA PHE A 186 11.77 -6.68 0.28
C PHE A 186 11.06 -5.34 0.45
N ARG A 187 10.14 -5.24 1.42
CA ARG A 187 9.52 -3.97 1.81
C ARG A 187 10.53 -2.93 2.29
N LEU A 188 11.63 -3.35 2.91
CA LEU A 188 12.68 -2.43 3.38
C LEU A 188 13.42 -1.75 2.22
N LEU A 189 13.38 -2.34 1.04
CA LEU A 189 14.02 -1.86 -0.19
C LEU A 189 13.13 -0.87 -0.98
N ARG A 190 11.88 -0.68 -0.55
CA ARG A 190 10.95 0.25 -1.19
C ARG A 190 11.53 1.66 -1.17
N GLY A 191 11.59 2.30 -2.35
CA GLY A 191 12.21 3.61 -2.53
C GLY A 191 13.75 3.61 -2.42
N LYS A 192 14.39 2.44 -2.29
CA LYS A 192 15.84 2.28 -2.10
C LYS A 192 16.45 1.31 -3.14
N THR A 193 15.77 1.11 -4.27
CA THR A 193 16.20 0.22 -5.36
C THR A 193 17.52 0.64 -6.01
N ALA A 194 17.95 1.89 -5.82
CA ALA A 194 19.26 2.37 -6.23
C ALA A 194 20.42 1.61 -5.55
N ALA A 195 20.20 1.04 -4.36
CA ALA A 195 21.20 0.23 -3.68
C ALA A 195 21.36 -1.18 -4.28
N LEU A 196 20.43 -1.64 -5.14
CA LEU A 196 20.49 -2.97 -5.76
C LEU A 196 21.48 -3.00 -6.92
N SER A 197 22.37 -4.00 -6.94
CA SER A 197 23.19 -4.31 -8.11
C SER A 197 22.34 -4.80 -9.28
N GLU A 198 22.87 -4.76 -10.50
CA GLU A 198 22.17 -5.28 -11.69
C GLU A 198 21.84 -6.77 -11.55
N GLU A 199 22.76 -7.56 -11.00
CA GLU A 199 22.55 -8.98 -10.75
C GLU A 199 21.46 -9.21 -9.69
N ALA A 200 21.41 -8.36 -8.65
CA ALA A 200 20.37 -8.42 -7.63
C ALA A 200 18.97 -8.12 -8.21
N ARG A 201 18.89 -7.15 -9.13
CA ARG A 201 17.66 -6.84 -9.88
C ARG A 201 17.25 -8.03 -10.75
N ALA A 202 18.19 -8.65 -11.46
CA ALA A 202 17.90 -9.84 -12.26
C ALA A 202 17.36 -11.01 -11.42
N VAL A 203 17.86 -11.21 -10.19
CA VAL A 203 17.31 -12.21 -9.26
C VAL A 203 15.87 -11.88 -8.85
N LEU A 204 15.55 -10.61 -8.56
CA LEU A 204 14.18 -10.20 -8.25
C LEU A 204 13.22 -10.42 -9.42
N VAL A 205 13.64 -10.06 -10.63
CA VAL A 205 12.86 -10.28 -11.86
C VAL A 205 12.65 -11.78 -12.09
N GLY A 206 13.69 -12.60 -11.94
CA GLY A 206 13.58 -14.06 -12.06
C GLY A 206 12.62 -14.66 -11.02
N ARG A 207 12.62 -14.14 -9.78
CA ARG A 207 11.65 -14.53 -8.75
C ARG A 207 10.22 -14.11 -9.10
N LEU A 208 10.04 -12.90 -9.63
CA LEU A 208 8.74 -12.40 -10.08
C LEU A 208 8.19 -13.24 -11.23
N LEU A 209 9.01 -13.59 -12.23
CA LEU A 209 8.60 -14.47 -13.33
C LEU A 209 8.19 -15.87 -12.84
N ALA A 210 8.67 -16.29 -11.66
CA ALA A 210 8.29 -17.53 -11.01
C ALA A 210 7.20 -17.36 -9.92
N TRP A 211 6.45 -16.25 -9.92
CA TRP A 211 5.52 -15.87 -8.83
C TRP A 211 4.45 -16.92 -8.51
N GLN A 212 4.06 -17.76 -9.47
CA GLN A 212 3.05 -18.80 -9.25
C GLN A 212 3.46 -19.83 -8.18
N ARG A 213 4.76 -19.88 -7.85
CA ARG A 213 5.33 -20.77 -6.82
C ARG A 213 5.43 -20.13 -5.44
N MET A 214 4.97 -18.89 -5.27
CA MET A 214 5.01 -18.17 -4.01
C MET A 214 3.62 -17.75 -3.54
N ASP A 215 3.55 -17.36 -2.28
CA ASP A 215 2.38 -16.72 -1.72
C ASP A 215 2.00 -15.45 -2.52
N PRO A 216 0.71 -15.24 -2.88
CA PRO A 216 0.29 -14.07 -3.66
C PRO A 216 0.61 -12.72 -3.00
N ILE A 217 0.69 -12.64 -1.66
CA ILE A 217 1.09 -11.40 -0.96
C ILE A 217 2.59 -11.16 -1.14
N ALA A 218 3.42 -12.20 -1.10
CA ALA A 218 4.84 -12.10 -1.43
C ALA A 218 5.04 -11.65 -2.90
N ALA A 219 4.28 -12.22 -3.83
CA ALA A 219 4.31 -11.83 -5.24
C ALA A 219 3.93 -10.35 -5.41
N ALA A 220 2.92 -9.89 -4.67
CA ALA A 220 2.48 -8.51 -4.67
C ALA A 220 3.57 -7.51 -4.24
N MET A 221 4.32 -7.86 -3.20
CA MET A 221 5.46 -7.04 -2.75
C MET A 221 6.57 -6.98 -3.81
N LEU A 222 6.81 -8.09 -4.51
CA LEU A 222 7.80 -8.14 -5.59
C LEU A 222 7.37 -7.33 -6.81
N VAL A 223 6.09 -7.43 -7.21
CA VAL A 223 5.51 -6.59 -8.27
C VAL A 223 5.82 -5.12 -8.01
N GLU A 224 5.57 -4.65 -6.80
CA GLU A 224 5.80 -3.26 -6.42
C GLU A 224 7.28 -2.85 -6.47
N LEU A 225 8.15 -3.72 -5.95
CA LEU A 225 9.59 -3.45 -5.93
C LEU A 225 10.21 -3.46 -7.34
N VAL A 226 9.80 -4.41 -8.18
CA VAL A 226 10.32 -4.58 -9.55
C VAL A 226 9.80 -3.48 -10.47
N ASP A 227 8.55 -3.04 -10.33
CA ASP A 227 7.97 -1.95 -11.13
C ASP A 227 8.81 -0.66 -11.05
N ALA A 228 9.51 -0.44 -9.93
CA ALA A 228 10.39 0.70 -9.74
C ALA A 228 11.68 0.69 -10.61
N PHE A 229 12.05 -0.43 -11.21
CA PHE A 229 13.25 -0.53 -12.07
C PHE A 229 13.08 -1.37 -13.35
N ASP A 230 12.01 -2.17 -13.47
CA ASP A 230 11.68 -2.99 -14.64
C ASP A 230 10.13 -3.12 -14.76
N PRO A 231 9.44 -2.07 -15.25
CA PRO A 231 7.98 -2.08 -15.37
C PRO A 231 7.46 -3.05 -16.43
N ASP A 232 8.26 -3.38 -17.44
CA ASP A 232 7.87 -4.28 -18.53
C ASP A 232 7.71 -5.71 -18.02
N ALA A 233 8.57 -6.16 -17.10
CA ALA A 233 8.44 -7.46 -16.44
C ALA A 233 7.17 -7.58 -15.56
N VAL A 234 6.56 -6.46 -15.17
CA VAL A 234 5.44 -6.42 -14.22
C VAL A 234 4.08 -6.45 -14.92
N ASP A 235 3.97 -5.89 -16.12
CA ASP A 235 2.68 -5.59 -16.74
C ASP A 235 1.75 -6.79 -16.91
N GLU A 236 2.28 -7.95 -17.27
CA GLU A 236 1.49 -9.18 -17.42
C GLU A 236 1.20 -9.84 -16.06
N ILE A 237 2.18 -9.85 -15.15
CA ILE A 237 2.11 -10.56 -13.87
C ILE A 237 1.19 -9.86 -12.87
N ARG A 238 1.16 -8.52 -12.93
CA ARG A 238 0.34 -7.67 -12.05
C ARG A 238 -1.13 -8.11 -12.01
N VAL A 239 -1.70 -8.40 -13.18
CA VAL A 239 -3.11 -8.80 -13.30
C VAL A 239 -3.35 -10.16 -12.66
N ASP A 240 -2.47 -11.12 -12.92
CA ASP A 240 -2.63 -12.48 -12.40
C ASP A 240 -2.44 -12.54 -10.87
N VAL A 241 -1.47 -11.79 -10.33
CA VAL A 241 -1.25 -11.66 -8.89
C VAL A 241 -2.48 -11.05 -8.22
N ALA A 242 -3.10 -10.04 -8.83
CA ALA A 242 -4.34 -9.47 -8.33
C ALA A 242 -5.47 -10.51 -8.31
N PHE A 243 -5.68 -11.28 -9.39
CA PHE A 243 -6.68 -12.36 -9.35
C PHE A 243 -6.40 -13.41 -8.28
N ALA A 244 -5.13 -13.79 -8.08
CA ALA A 244 -4.73 -14.76 -7.07
C ALA A 244 -4.98 -14.27 -5.64
N LEU A 245 -4.66 -13.02 -5.34
CA LEU A 245 -4.96 -12.40 -4.04
C LEU A 245 -6.48 -12.39 -3.76
N GLN A 246 -7.29 -12.13 -4.79
CA GLN A 246 -8.74 -12.06 -4.66
C GLN A 246 -9.35 -13.44 -4.36
N ALA A 247 -8.88 -14.46 -5.07
CA ALA A 247 -9.35 -15.83 -4.91
C ALA A 247 -9.05 -16.39 -3.51
N GLY A 248 -7.97 -15.91 -2.86
CA GLY A 248 -7.62 -16.30 -1.50
C GLY A 248 -8.54 -15.75 -0.40
N GLY A 249 -9.55 -14.94 -0.74
CA GLY A 249 -10.41 -14.26 0.24
C GLY A 249 -9.66 -13.24 1.10
N ALA A 250 -8.37 -13.03 0.82
CA ALA A 250 -7.58 -11.99 1.41
C ALA A 250 -8.04 -10.67 0.78
N VAL A 251 -8.62 -9.79 1.59
CA VAL A 251 -8.55 -8.36 1.33
C VAL A 251 -7.36 -7.85 2.12
N PRO A 252 -6.23 -7.52 1.48
CA PRO A 252 -5.29 -6.67 2.17
C PRO A 252 -4.74 -5.52 1.28
N PRO A 253 -4.12 -4.52 1.94
CA PRO A 253 -3.38 -3.43 1.31
C PRO A 253 -2.52 -3.76 0.08
N PRO A 254 -1.77 -4.90 0.01
CA PRO A 254 -1.03 -5.37 -1.17
C PRO A 254 -1.81 -5.32 -2.49
N PHE A 255 -3.12 -5.53 -2.47
CA PHE A 255 -3.96 -5.60 -3.67
C PHE A 255 -4.00 -4.27 -4.43
N ALA A 256 -4.16 -3.16 -3.69
CA ALA A 256 -4.21 -1.83 -4.28
C ALA A 256 -2.81 -1.39 -4.75
N TYR A 257 -1.74 -1.80 -4.04
CA TYR A 257 -0.35 -1.58 -4.47
C TYR A 257 -0.02 -2.30 -5.77
N VAL A 258 -0.48 -3.55 -5.94
CA VAL A 258 -0.25 -4.32 -7.17
C VAL A 258 -0.95 -3.66 -8.33
N LEU A 259 -2.23 -3.29 -8.19
CA LEU A 259 -3.00 -2.75 -9.30
C LEU A 259 -2.64 -1.33 -9.73
N MET A 260 -1.88 -0.58 -8.92
CA MET A 260 -1.61 0.83 -9.17
C MET A 260 -0.13 1.12 -9.45
N THR A 261 0.15 1.38 -10.72
CA THR A 261 1.46 1.67 -11.36
C THR A 261 2.25 2.86 -10.79
N SER A 262 1.75 3.55 -9.76
CA SER A 262 2.33 4.82 -9.31
C SER A 262 2.19 5.09 -7.82
N TRP A 263 2.11 4.04 -7.00
CA TRP A 263 2.01 4.23 -5.55
C TRP A 263 3.36 4.61 -4.94
N ARG A 264 3.51 5.89 -4.57
CA ARG A 264 4.79 6.53 -4.16
C ARG A 264 5.11 6.53 -2.67
N ILE A 265 4.45 5.72 -1.83
CA ILE A 265 4.52 5.94 -0.38
C ILE A 265 4.84 4.66 0.41
N PRO A 266 6.03 4.60 1.06
CA PRO A 266 6.65 3.39 1.61
C PRO A 266 5.84 2.64 2.65
#